data_AF-A0A2N1NP59-F1
#
_entry.id   AF-A0A2N1NP59-F1
#
_cell.length_a   1.000
_cell.length_b   1.000
_cell.length_c   1.000
_cell.angle_alpha   90.00
_cell.angle_beta   90.00
_cell.angle_gamma   90.00
#
_symmetry.space_group_name_H-M   'P 1'
#
loop_
_entity.id
_entity.type
_entity.pdbx_description
1 polymer ?
#
loop_
_entity_poly.entity_id
_entity_poly.type
_entity_poly.pdbx_seq_one_letter_code
_entity_poly.pdbx_strand_id
1 'polypeptide(L)'
;MDETPVWFDMAVVLTCAADVTKLPPICIFKGKRLSKGEKIPPGVVVWFQDKGWMDSELMNRYIDYLGDKINKRTGARAPKLMVYDKDVVCN
;
A
#
# COMPACT_ATOMS: atom_id res chain seq x y z
N MET A 1 -28.37 0.72 18.76
CA MET A 1 -27.85 0.34 17.44
C MET A 1 -26.35 0.38 17.57
N ASP A 2 -25.72 -0.73 17.25
CA ASP A 2 -24.34 -1.07 17.59
C ASP A 2 -23.36 -0.13 16.87
N GLU A 3 -22.91 0.90 17.57
CA GLU A 3 -21.75 1.68 17.15
C GLU A 3 -20.51 0.87 17.52
N THR A 4 -20.28 -0.26 16.84
CA THR A 4 -18.98 -0.90 16.89
C THR A 4 -17.97 0.16 16.47
N PRO A 5 -16.96 0.49 17.31
CA PRO A 5 -15.91 1.40 16.89
C PRO A 5 -15.30 0.80 15.62
N VAL A 6 -15.21 1.60 14.56
CA VAL A 6 -14.51 1.22 13.34
C VAL A 6 -13.03 1.31 13.69
N TRP A 7 -12.51 0.29 14.37
CA TRP A 7 -11.09 0.16 14.68
C TRP A 7 -10.37 0.12 13.32
N PHE A 8 -9.52 1.11 13.06
CA PHE A 8 -8.80 1.22 11.79
C PHE A 8 -7.69 0.16 11.74
N ASP A 9 -8.04 -1.09 11.47
CA ASP A 9 -7.08 -2.14 11.11
C ASP A 9 -6.50 -1.81 9.72
N MET A 10 -5.53 -0.90 9.66
CA MET A 10 -4.81 -0.57 8.43
C MET A 10 -3.31 -0.74 8.59
N ALA A 11 -2.68 -1.23 7.52
CA ALA A 11 -1.24 -1.26 7.39
C ALA A 11 -0.79 -0.23 6.36
N VAL A 12 0.28 0.49 6.68
CA VAL A 12 0.95 1.40 5.75
C VAL A 12 2.26 0.77 5.32
N VAL A 13 2.49 0.74 4.01
CA VAL A 13 3.74 0.27 3.42
C VAL A 13 4.42 1.44 2.73
N LEU A 14 5.59 1.79 3.24
CA LEU A 14 6.48 2.81 2.69
C LEU A 14 7.60 2.13 1.93
N THR A 15 7.81 2.51 0.67
CA THR A 15 8.85 1.88 -0.17
C THR A 15 9.73 2.93 -0.81
N CYS A 16 11.03 2.69 -0.76
CA CYS A 16 12.03 3.46 -1.50
C CYS A 16 12.82 2.54 -2.43
N ALA A 17 13.13 3.06 -3.61
CA ALA A 17 14.10 2.43 -4.51
C ALA A 17 15.52 2.91 -4.16
N ALA A 18 16.51 2.05 -4.37
CA ALA A 18 17.92 2.38 -4.10
C ALA A 18 18.48 3.51 -4.97
N ASP A 19 17.78 3.90 -6.05
CA ASP A 19 18.08 5.10 -6.84
C ASP A 19 17.50 6.39 -6.20
N VAL A 20 17.11 6.32 -4.92
CA VAL A 20 16.53 7.42 -4.12
C VAL A 20 15.14 7.86 -4.63
N THR A 21 14.55 7.10 -5.56
CA THR A 21 13.17 7.34 -5.99
C THR A 21 12.21 6.94 -4.89
N LYS A 22 11.46 7.93 -4.37
CA LYS A 22 10.33 7.67 -3.48
C LYS A 22 9.19 7.07 -4.28
N LEU A 23 8.76 5.87 -3.91
CA LEU A 23 7.59 5.23 -4.49
C LEU A 23 6.34 5.69 -3.74
N PRO A 24 5.16 5.68 -4.39
CA PRO A 24 3.91 6.00 -3.71
C PRO A 24 3.71 5.05 -2.51
N PRO A 25 3.35 5.57 -1.32
CA PRO A 25 3.00 4.72 -0.19
C PRO A 25 1.71 3.95 -0.49
N ILE A 26 1.59 2.76 0.10
CA ILE A 26 0.36 1.97 0.07
C ILE A 26 -0.31 1.99 1.43
N CYS A 27 -1.61 2.24 1.46
CA CYS A 27 -2.47 1.93 2.60
C CYS A 27 -3.30 0.67 2.29
N ILE A 28 -3.24 -0.30 3.19
CA ILE A 28 -3.99 -1.55 3.11
C ILE A 28 -5.08 -1.49 4.17
N PHE A 29 -6.32 -1.40 3.72
CA PHE A 29 -7.48 -1.38 4.60
C PHE A 29 -8.04 -2.78 4.76
N LYS A 30 -8.48 -3.10 5.98
CA LYS A 30 -9.27 -4.30 6.22
C LYS A 30 -10.61 -4.24 5.51
N GLY A 31 -10.98 -5.32 4.82
CA GLY A 31 -12.28 -5.48 4.18
C GLY A 31 -12.25 -5.28 2.67
N LYS A 32 -13.30 -4.68 2.10
CA LYS A 32 -13.51 -4.60 0.63
C LYS A 32 -13.76 -3.19 0.07
N ARG A 33 -13.94 -2.20 0.94
CA ARG A 33 -14.24 -0.80 0.57
C ARG A 33 -13.97 0.13 1.75
N LEU A 34 -13.75 1.40 1.45
CA LEU A 34 -13.69 2.46 2.48
C LEU A 34 -15.05 2.63 3.15
N SER A 35 -15.02 3.12 4.38
CA SER A 35 -16.24 3.50 5.08
C SER A 35 -16.88 4.72 4.40
N LYS A 36 -18.19 4.91 4.57
CA LYS A 36 -18.89 6.04 3.94
C LYS A 36 -18.36 7.36 4.53
N GLY A 37 -17.76 8.19 3.68
CA GLY A 37 -17.27 9.52 4.05
C GLY A 37 -15.75 9.63 4.13
N GLU A 38 -15.04 8.51 4.11
CA GLU A 38 -13.58 8.50 4.01
C GLU A 38 -13.11 8.92 2.62
N LYS A 39 -12.06 9.75 2.59
CA LYS A 39 -11.40 10.18 1.37
C LYS A 39 -9.98 9.62 1.34
N ILE A 40 -9.59 9.12 0.18
CA ILE A 40 -8.21 8.69 -0.06
C ILE A 40 -7.33 9.94 -0.15
N PRO A 41 -6.27 10.06 0.67
CA PRO A 41 -5.32 11.14 0.53
C PRO A 41 -4.64 11.09 -0.85
N PRO A 42 -4.44 12.25 -1.52
CA PRO A 42 -3.83 12.28 -2.83
C PRO A 42 -2.39 11.74 -2.79
N GLY A 43 -2.01 10.97 -3.81
CA GLY A 43 -0.66 10.40 -3.92
C GLY A 43 -0.44 9.09 -3.17
N VAL A 44 -1.48 8.54 -2.53
CA VAL A 44 -1.44 7.24 -1.85
C VAL A 44 -2.17 6.19 -2.68
N VAL A 45 -1.60 4.99 -2.76
CA VAL A 45 -2.26 3.84 -3.37
C VAL A 45 -3.04 3.11 -2.28
N VAL A 46 -4.31 2.81 -2.53
CA VAL A 46 -5.19 2.17 -1.54
C VAL A 46 -5.60 0.80 -2.02
N TRP A 47 -5.36 -0.20 -1.17
CA TRP A 47 -5.79 -1.58 -1.38
C TRP A 47 -6.64 -2.08 -0.22
N PHE A 48 -7.42 -3.12 -0.51
CA PHE A 48 -8.31 -3.75 0.44
C PHE A 48 -7.95 -5.22 0.56
N GLN A 49 -7.84 -5.72 1.78
CA GLN A 49 -7.50 -7.10 2.07
C GLN A 49 -8.27 -7.54 3.33
N ASP A 50 -8.76 -8.77 3.38
CA ASP A 50 -9.70 -9.21 4.42
C ASP A 50 -9.12 -9.18 5.85
N LYS A 51 -7.80 -9.30 5.98
CA LYS A 51 -7.08 -9.27 7.25
C LYS A 51 -6.56 -7.86 7.63
N GLY A 52 -6.45 -6.94 6.68
CA GLY A 52 -5.97 -5.56 6.90
C GLY A 52 -4.46 -5.39 7.01
N TRP A 53 -3.67 -6.38 6.56
CA TRP A 53 -2.20 -6.31 6.60
C TRP A 53 -1.56 -6.87 5.33
N MET A 54 -0.28 -6.53 5.13
CA MET A 54 0.50 -6.93 3.95
C MET A 54 0.85 -8.41 3.98
N ASP A 55 0.31 -9.20 3.05
CA ASP A 55 0.66 -10.61 2.86
C ASP A 55 1.50 -10.84 1.58
N SER A 56 1.96 -12.08 1.37
CA SER A 56 2.82 -12.41 0.24
C SER A 56 2.15 -12.25 -1.12
N GLU A 57 0.83 -12.48 -1.22
CA GLU A 57 0.08 -12.30 -2.46
C GLU A 57 0.00 -10.81 -2.82
N LEU A 58 -0.28 -9.98 -1.82
CA LEU A 58 -0.33 -8.52 -1.96
C LEU A 58 1.06 -7.94 -2.25
N MET A 59 2.12 -8.48 -1.66
CA MET A 59 3.52 -8.14 -2.00
C MET A 59 3.85 -8.45 -3.46
N ASN A 60 3.46 -9.61 -3.98
CA ASN A 60 3.71 -9.94 -5.39
C ASN A 60 2.98 -8.96 -6.31
N ARG A 61 1.71 -8.70 -6.01
CA ARG A 61 0.92 -7.70 -6.74
C ARG A 61 1.56 -6.30 -6.68
N TYR A 62 2.23 -5.98 -5.58
CA TYR A 62 2.91 -4.69 -5.41
C TYR A 62 4.15 -4.59 -6.28
N ILE A 63 4.95 -5.64 -6.32
CA ILE A 63 6.12 -5.72 -7.20
C ILE A 63 5.69 -5.56 -8.66
N ASP A 64 4.61 -6.22 -9.08
CA ASP A 64 4.06 -6.08 -10.44
C ASP A 64 3.60 -4.66 -10.74
N TYR A 65 2.87 -4.04 -9.80
CA TYR A 65 2.43 -2.64 -9.91
C TYR A 65 3.61 -1.68 -10.06
N LEU A 66 4.66 -1.87 -9.26
CA LEU A 66 5.88 -1.09 -9.34
C LEU A 66 6.62 -1.32 -10.65
N GLY A 67 6.72 -2.57 -11.10
CA GLY A 67 7.31 -2.94 -12.38
C GLY A 67 6.65 -2.20 -13.54
N ASP A 68 5.31 -2.21 -13.62
CA ASP A 68 4.56 -1.47 -14.64
C ASP A 68 4.79 0.05 -14.54
N LYS A 69 4.73 0.62 -13.33
CA LYS A 69 4.98 2.05 -13.08
C LYS A 69 6.39 2.49 -13.48
N ILE A 70 7.39 1.67 -13.21
CA ILE A 70 8.81 1.98 -13.46
C ILE A 70 9.15 1.74 -14.93
N ASN A 71 8.69 0.64 -15.53
CA ASN A 71 8.88 0.38 -16.96
C ASN A 71 8.31 1.51 -17.82
N LYS A 72 7.16 2.08 -17.42
CA LYS A 72 6.58 3.27 -18.06
C LYS A 72 7.42 4.55 -17.89
N ARG A 73 8.26 4.65 -16.86
CA ARG A 73 9.04 5.85 -16.54
C ARG A 73 10.47 5.84 -17.08
N THR A 74 11.16 4.71 -17.00
CA THR A 74 12.62 4.66 -17.18
C THR A 74 13.12 3.71 -18.26
N GLY A 75 12.26 2.88 -18.84
CA GLY A 75 12.66 1.87 -19.81
C GLY A 75 13.60 0.81 -19.19
N ALA A 76 13.04 -0.34 -18.81
CA ALA A 76 13.73 -1.58 -18.43
C ALA A 76 14.80 -1.56 -17.31
N ARG A 77 15.15 -0.41 -16.71
CA ARG A 77 16.01 -0.35 -15.52
C ARG A 77 15.15 -0.40 -14.26
N ALA A 78 14.76 -1.62 -13.88
CA ALA A 78 14.07 -1.89 -12.63
C ALA A 78 14.99 -1.64 -11.41
N PRO A 79 14.45 -1.21 -10.26
CA PRO A 79 15.22 -1.05 -9.04
C PRO A 79 15.77 -2.40 -8.60
N LYS A 80 17.11 -2.49 -8.46
CA LYS A 80 17.79 -3.73 -8.02
C LYS A 80 17.62 -4.03 -6.53
N LEU A 81 17.10 -3.07 -5.77
CA LEU A 81 16.86 -3.18 -4.33
C LEU A 81 15.67 -2.30 -3.95
N MET A 82 14.68 -2.90 -3.30
CA MET A 82 13.57 -2.21 -2.65
C MET A 82 13.69 -2.42 -1.16
N VAL A 83 13.64 -1.32 -0.41
CA VAL A 83 13.46 -1.38 1.04
C VAL A 83 12.03 -0.95 1.30
N TYR A 84 11.28 -1.78 2.02
CA TYR A 84 9.96 -1.43 2.48
C TYR A 84 9.90 -1.54 4.00
N ASP A 85 9.16 -0.62 4.60
CA ASP A 85 8.81 -0.66 6.02
C ASP A 85 7.30 -0.84 6.17
N LYS A 86 6.91 -1.60 7.18
CA LYS A 86 5.50 -1.90 7.46
C LYS A 86 5.14 -1.40 8.85
N ASP A 87 4.23 -0.44 8.87
CA ASP A 87 3.64 0.04 10.11
C ASP A 87 2.20 -0.46 10.20
N VAL A 88 1.88 -1.12 11.32
CA VAL A 88 0.50 -1.45 11.66
C VAL A 88 0.00 -0.32 12.55
N VAL A 89 -0.96 0.43 12.05
CA VAL A 89 -1.59 1.49 12.83
C VAL A 89 -2.72 0.84 13.63
N CYS A 90 -2.49 0.60 14.92
CA CYS A 90 -3.52 0.24 15.87
C CYS A 90 -3.88 1.51 16.65
N ASN A 91 -5.15 1.92 16.63
CA ASN A 91 -5.65 3.03 17.45
C ASN A 91 -6.89 2.56 18.21
#